data_AF-A0A6B3I5Z0-F1
#
_entry.id   AF-A0A6B3I5Z0-F1
#
_cell.length_a   1.000
_cell.length_b   1.000
_cell.length_c   1.000
_cell.angle_alpha   90.00
_cell.angle_beta   90.00
_cell.angle_gamma   90.00
#
_symmetry.space_group_name_H-M   'P 1'
#
loop_
_entity.id
_entity.type
_entity.pdbx_description
1 polymer ?
#
loop_
_entity_poly.entity_id
_entity_poly.type
_entity_poly.pdbx_seq_one_letter_code
_entity_poly.pdbx_strand_id
1 'polypeptide(L)' 'MLDIAEELHRWVSQGREFAVATVVAVGGSAPRQPGAALAVDADGTAIGSVSGGCVEGAVYELCQQALQDGKSVRE' A
#
# COMPACT_ATOMS: atom_id res chain seq x y z
N MET A 1 -0.76 9.60 -1.03
CA MET A 1 -0.74 9.22 0.40
C MET A 1 -1.66 10.07 1.25
N LEU A 2 -1.81 11.38 0.99
CA LEU A 2 -2.76 12.23 1.74
C LEU A 2 -4.20 11.69 1.69
N ASP A 3 -4.56 11.01 0.60
CA ASP A 3 -5.83 10.34 0.35
C ASP A 3 -6.14 9.16 1.28
N ILE A 4 -5.13 8.55 1.91
CA ILE A 4 -5.31 7.46 2.89
C ILE A 4 -4.80 7.80 4.29
N ALA A 5 -4.30 9.03 4.49
CA ALA A 5 -3.60 9.41 5.72
C ALA A 5 -4.49 9.36 6.97
N GLU A 6 -5.76 9.77 6.84
CA GLU A 6 -6.73 9.73 7.96
C GLU A 6 -6.99 8.29 8.41
N GLU A 7 -7.19 7.39 7.46
CA GLU A 7 -7.45 5.98 7.73
C GLU A 7 -6.21 5.25 8.27
N LEU A 8 -5.02 5.56 7.75
CA LEU A 8 -3.76 5.08 8.33
C LEU A 8 -3.58 5.56 9.78
N HIS A 9 -3.91 6.82 10.06
CA HIS A 9 -3.85 7.35 11.42
C HIS A 9 -4.82 6.60 12.34
N ARG A 10 -6.01 6.26 11.86
CA ARG A 10 -6.98 5.43 12.57
C ARG A 10 -6.40 4.05 12.89
N TRP A 11 -5.81 3.36 11.92
CA TRP A 11 -5.20 2.04 12.14
C TRP A 11 -4.06 2.10 13.16
N VAL A 12 -3.21 3.12 13.09
CA VAL A 12 -2.15 3.36 14.08
C VAL A 12 -2.75 3.54 15.48
N SER A 13 -3.80 4.38 15.63
CA SER A 13 -4.44 4.61 16.93
C SER A 13 -5.10 3.37 17.53
N GLN A 14 -5.45 2.39 16.69
CA GLN A 14 -6.03 1.12 17.08
C GLN A 14 -4.97 0.04 17.36
N GLY A 15 -3.68 0.35 17.18
CA GLY A 15 -2.60 -0.63 17.30
C GLY A 15 -2.66 -1.75 16.26
N ARG A 16 -3.29 -1.50 15.11
CA ARG A 16 -3.43 -2.48 14.03
C ARG A 16 -2.11 -2.61 13.28
N GLU A 17 -1.75 -3.83 12.94
CA GLU A 17 -0.63 -4.12 12.05
C GLU A 17 -1.07 -3.98 10.60
N PHE A 18 -0.29 -3.24 9.81
CA PHE A 18 -0.52 -3.04 8.39
C PHE A 18 0.80 -2.80 7.65
N ALA A 19 0.80 -3.08 6.35
CA ALA A 19 1.86 -2.71 5.43
C ALA A 19 1.36 -1.63 4.46
N VAL A 20 2.29 -0.81 3.97
CA VAL A 20 2.00 0.25 2.99
C VAL A 20 2.96 0.11 1.82
N ALA A 21 2.40 -0.03 0.62
CA ALA A 21 3.12 0.10 -0.63
C ALA A 21 2.96 1.52 -1.18
N THR A 22 4.04 2.13 -1.63
CA THR A 22 4.05 3.49 -2.20
C THR A 22 4.76 3.49 -3.54
N VAL A 23 4.16 4.10 -4.55
CA VAL A 23 4.83 4.35 -5.83
C VAL A 23 5.97 5.35 -5.59
N VAL A 24 7.22 4.93 -5.73
CA VAL A 24 8.40 5.79 -5.50
C VAL A 24 8.95 6.41 -6.77
N ALA A 25 8.70 5.79 -7.93
CA ALA A 25 9.14 6.27 -9.24
C ALA A 25 8.25 5.67 -10.34
N VAL A 26 8.18 6.34 -11.48
CA VAL A 26 7.50 5.84 -12.69
C VAL A 26 8.36 6.10 -13.92
N GLY A 27 8.38 5.16 -14.86
CA GLY A 27 9.00 5.33 -16.17
C GLY A 27 7.96 5.71 -17.21
N GLY A 28 8.03 6.92 -17.77
CA GLY A 28 7.05 7.39 -18.75
C GLY A 28 5.68 7.71 -18.14
N SER A 29 4.62 7.41 -18.89
CA SER A 29 3.24 7.67 -18.46
C SER A 29 2.71 6.52 -17.60
N ALA A 30 2.31 6.84 -16.37
CA ALA A 30 1.69 5.90 -15.45
C ALA A 30 0.33 6.43 -14.96
N PRO A 31 -0.65 5.54 -14.69
CA PRO A 31 -1.99 5.94 -14.27
C PRO A 31 -2.00 6.64 -12.90
N ARG A 32 -0.98 6.38 -12.06
CA ARG A 32 -0.74 7.08 -10.80
C ARG A 32 0.69 7.60 -10.76
N GLN A 33 0.86 8.73 -10.11
CA GLN A 33 2.15 9.40 -9.92
C GLN A 33 2.84 8.92 -8.63
N PRO A 34 4.16 9.17 -8.48
CA PRO A 34 4.85 8.93 -7.23
C PRO A 34 4.10 9.53 -6.03
N GLY A 35 4.06 8.77 -4.93
CA GLY A 35 3.28 9.08 -3.73
C GLY A 35 1.87 8.49 -3.69
N ALA A 36 1.37 7.90 -4.78
CA ALA A 36 0.21 7.01 -4.71
C ALA A 36 0.53 5.79 -3.84
N ALA A 37 -0.43 5.34 -3.04
CA ALA A 37 -0.18 4.33 -2.03
C ALA A 37 -1.37 3.38 -1.86
N LEU A 38 -1.05 2.13 -1.52
CA LEU A 38 -1.97 1.09 -1.09
C LEU A 38 -1.53 0.66 0.31
N ALA A 39 -2.47 0.54 1.24
CA ALA A 39 -2.20 -0.07 2.55
C ALA A 39 -3.10 -1.28 2.75
N VAL A 40 -2.52 -2.33 3.36
CA VAL A 40 -3.21 -3.59 3.64
C VAL A 40 -2.95 -3.95 5.09
N ASP A 41 -4.00 -4.24 5.85
CA ASP A 41 -3.88 -4.74 7.22
C ASP A 41 -3.83 -6.27 7.31
N ALA A 42 -3.57 -6.78 8.51
CA ALA A 42 -3.49 -8.21 8.78
C ALA A 42 -4.80 -8.98 8.51
N ASP A 43 -5.95 -8.30 8.51
CA ASP A 43 -7.27 -8.88 8.22
C ASP A 43 -7.56 -8.91 6.71
N GLY A 44 -6.67 -8.34 5.88
CA GLY A 44 -6.81 -8.24 4.43
C GLY A 44 -7.64 -7.05 3.96
N THR A 45 -7.94 -6.08 4.83
CA THR A 45 -8.58 -4.83 4.39
C THR A 45 -7.56 -4.01 3.63
N ALA A 46 -7.93 -3.57 2.43
CA ALA A 46 -7.10 -2.72 1.58
C ALA A 46 -7.69 -1.32 1.41
N ILE A 47 -6.86 -0.29 1.49
CA ILE A 47 -7.22 1.11 1.25
C ILE A 47 -6.21 1.78 0.33
N GLY A 48 -6.68 2.73 -0.47
CA GLY A 48 -5.84 3.41 -1.46
C GLY A 48 -5.66 2.61 -2.75
N SER A 49 -4.75 3.07 -3.60
CA SER A 49 -4.50 2.51 -4.92
C SER A 49 -3.15 3.01 -5.45
N VAL A 50 -2.42 2.11 -6.13
CA VAL A 50 -1.12 2.40 -6.76
C VAL A 50 -1.21 2.47 -8.28
N SER A 51 -2.26 1.91 -8.90
CA SER A 51 -2.42 1.94 -10.35
C SER A 51 -3.86 2.18 -10.80
N GLY A 52 -4.85 1.75 -10.02
CA GLY A 52 -6.26 1.78 -10.37
C GLY A 52 -6.71 0.55 -11.17
N GLY A 53 -5.98 -0.56 -11.13
CA GLY A 53 -6.29 -1.79 -11.84
C GLY A 53 -5.22 -2.89 -11.75
N CYS A 54 -4.55 -3.15 -12.88
CA CYS A 54 -3.93 -4.45 -13.19
C CYS A 54 -2.85 -4.95 -12.21
N VAL A 55 -2.20 -4.06 -11.45
CA VAL A 55 -1.12 -4.46 -10.52
C VAL A 55 -1.54 -4.40 -9.05
N GLU A 56 -2.78 -3.99 -8.74
CA GLU A 56 -3.26 -3.92 -7.34
C GLU A 56 -3.16 -5.27 -6.63
N GLY A 57 -3.49 -6.38 -7.30
CA GLY A 57 -3.43 -7.72 -6.69
C GLY A 57 -2.02 -8.13 -6.30
N ALA A 58 -1.04 -7.93 -7.19
CA ALA A 58 0.36 -8.24 -6.91
C ALA A 58 0.91 -7.38 -5.75
N VAL A 59 0.57 -6.08 -5.73
CA VAL A 59 1.01 -5.18 -4.66
C VAL A 59 0.32 -5.48 -3.33
N TYR A 60 -0.94 -5.93 -3.36
CA TYR A 60 -1.64 -6.43 -2.19
C TYR A 60 -0.93 -7.66 -1.59
N GLU A 61 -0.57 -8.64 -2.43
CA GLU A 61 0.17 -9.84 -2.01
C GLU A 61 1.53 -9.48 -1.41
N LEU A 62 2.26 -8.52 -2.00
CA LEU A 62 3.51 -8.02 -1.43
C LEU A 62 3.31 -7.36 -0.05
N CYS A 63 2.20 -6.64 0.16
CA CYS A 63 1.89 -6.08 1.47
C CYS A 63 1.61 -7.18 2.50
N GLN A 64 0.85 -8.22 2.13
CA GLN A 64 0.62 -9.37 3.01
C GLN A 64 1.91 -10.12 3.33
N GLN A 65 2.81 -10.29 2.35
CA GLN A 65 4.10 -10.92 2.56
C GLN A 65 4.96 -10.10 3.53
N ALA A 66 5.04 -8.78 3.34
CA ALA A 66 5.78 -7.87 4.22
C ALA A 66 5.24 -7.88 5.67
N LEU A 67 3.93 -8.03 5.86
CA LEU A 67 3.33 -8.22 7.17
C LEU A 67 3.75 -9.55 7.84
N GLN A 68 3.88 -10.61 7.04
CA GLN A 68 4.22 -11.95 7.56
C GLN A 68 5.70 -12.08 7.93
N ASP A 69 6.60 -11.51 7.13
CA ASP A 69 8.05 -11.68 7.30
C ASP A 69 8.78 -10.45 7.86
N GLY A 70 8.09 -9.31 7.98
CA GLY A 70 8.64 -8.05 8.47
C GLY A 70 9.64 -7.39 7.51
N LYS A 71 9.68 -7.78 6.23
CA LYS A 71 10.65 -7.28 5.25
C LYS A 71 9.99 -6.39 4.21
N SER A 72 10.60 -5.23 3.98
CA SER A 72 10.22 -4.36 2.87
C SER A 72 10.81 -4.86 1.56
N VAL A 73 10.01 -4.83 0.49
CA VAL A 73 10.42 -5.15 -0.88
C VAL A 73 10.27 -3.92 -1.76
N ARG A 74 11.12 -3.80 -2.78
CA ARG A 74 11.00 -2.79 -3.83
C ARG A 74 11.15 -3.48 -5.18
N GLU A 75 10.15 -3.30 -6.03
CA GLU A 75 10.12 -3.74 -7.44
C GLU A 75 10.20 -2.54 -8.39
#